data_AF-A0A9E6D0K9-F1
#
_entry.id   AF-A0A9E6D0K9-F1
#
_cell.length_a   1.000
_cell.length_b   1.000
_cell.length_c   1.000
_cell.angle_alpha   90.00
_cell.angle_beta   90.00
_cell.angle_gamma   90.00
#
_symmetry.space_group_name_H-M   'P 1'
#
loop_
_entity.id
_entity.type
_entity.pdbx_description
1 polymer ?
#
loop_
_entity_poly.entity_id
_entity_poly.type
_entity_poly.pdbx_seq_one_letter_code
_entity_poly.pdbx_strand_id
1 'polypeptide(L)'
;MPVWQQLANELEDTGFVIVAVALDADEVAVREWATKEPLTIPVLVDRFHIVADLYGIVNVPAALWIDENNKIVRPADSTFASDLFRSFSHVDSAVHLELLRRWVRNDELDLDDTQVRSYQETPTQDAQNARLHRRIAIALRDRGDEVGAREHLVSAEKLAPYDWT
;
A
#
# COMPACT_ATOMS: atom_id res chain seq x y z
N MET A 1 1.66 13.39 -5.30
CA MET A 1 1.85 12.13 -6.08
C MET A 1 1.73 12.43 -7.58
N PRO A 2 2.65 13.19 -8.18
CA PRO A 2 2.42 13.74 -9.52
C PRO A 2 2.38 12.67 -10.62
N VAL A 3 3.25 11.66 -10.54
CA VAL A 3 3.35 10.60 -11.57
C VAL A 3 2.09 9.74 -11.61
N TRP A 4 1.57 9.31 -10.45
CA TRP A 4 0.33 8.54 -10.38
C TRP A 4 -0.88 9.34 -10.85
N GLN A 5 -0.93 10.64 -10.55
CA GLN A 5 -1.99 11.51 -11.06
C GLN A 5 -1.92 11.66 -12.60
N GLN A 6 -0.72 11.78 -13.15
CA GLN A 6 -0.53 11.83 -14.61
C GLN A 6 -0.97 10.52 -15.27
N LEU A 7 -0.63 9.37 -14.67
CA LEU A 7 -1.03 8.05 -15.16
C LEU A 7 -2.55 7.85 -15.08
N ALA A 8 -3.19 8.30 -13.99
CA ALA A 8 -4.65 8.28 -13.87
C ALA A 8 -5.32 9.09 -14.99
N ASN A 9 -4.81 10.29 -15.28
CA ASN A 9 -5.31 11.12 -16.38
C ASN A 9 -5.05 10.47 -17.75
N GLU A 10 -3.89 9.84 -17.94
CA GLU A 10 -3.52 9.14 -19.18
C GLU A 10 -4.47 7.97 -19.49
N LEU A 11 -4.98 7.29 -18.46
CA LEU A 11 -5.80 6.08 -18.59
C LEU A 11 -7.29 6.33 -18.31
N GLU A 12 -7.72 7.59 -18.22
CA GLU A 12 -9.09 7.95 -17.82
C GLU A 12 -10.18 7.39 -18.75
N ASP A 13 -9.86 7.19 -20.03
CA ASP A 13 -10.76 6.65 -21.06
C ASP A 13 -10.95 5.12 -20.99
N THR A 14 -10.20 4.43 -20.12
CA THR A 14 -10.25 2.96 -19.98
C THR A 14 -11.18 2.48 -18.86
N GLY A 15 -11.60 3.38 -17.97
CA GLY A 15 -12.29 3.02 -16.73
C GLY A 15 -11.36 2.55 -15.61
N PHE A 16 -10.03 2.55 -15.81
CA PHE A 16 -9.04 2.28 -14.78
C PHE A 16 -9.05 3.37 -13.68
N VAL A 17 -8.91 2.95 -12.42
CA VAL A 17 -8.90 3.83 -11.25
C VAL A 17 -7.72 3.52 -10.35
N ILE A 18 -6.98 4.56 -9.97
CA ILE A 18 -5.97 4.49 -8.91
C ILE A 18 -6.62 4.94 -7.59
N VAL A 19 -6.52 4.10 -6.55
CA VAL A 19 -6.90 4.48 -5.18
C VAL A 19 -5.64 4.61 -4.35
N ALA A 20 -5.33 5.84 -3.91
CA ALA A 20 -4.23 6.05 -2.99
C ALA A 20 -4.69 5.75 -1.55
N VAL A 21 -3.88 5.02 -0.79
CA VAL A 21 -4.17 4.67 0.61
C VAL A 21 -2.98 5.08 1.47
N ALA A 22 -3.19 6.05 2.37
CA ALA A 22 -2.22 6.43 3.37
C ALA A 22 -2.34 5.51 4.58
N LEU A 23 -1.24 4.91 5.03
CA LEU A 23 -1.21 4.10 6.26
C LEU A 23 -0.95 4.94 7.51
N ASP A 24 -0.73 6.25 7.35
CA ASP A 24 -0.58 7.15 8.49
C ASP A 24 -1.83 7.16 9.38
N ALA A 25 -1.60 7.12 10.71
CA ALA A 25 -2.67 7.21 11.68
C ALA A 25 -3.17 8.65 11.93
N ASP A 26 -2.44 9.67 11.45
CA ASP A 26 -2.80 11.08 11.57
C ASP A 26 -3.58 11.56 10.34
N GLU A 27 -4.90 11.51 10.44
CA GLU A 27 -5.82 11.92 9.37
C GLU A 27 -5.69 13.40 8.98
N VAL A 28 -5.30 14.27 9.93
CA VAL A 28 -5.12 15.71 9.67
C VAL A 28 -3.89 15.92 8.80
N ALA A 29 -2.77 15.31 9.17
CA ALA A 29 -1.54 15.37 8.40
C ALA A 29 -1.72 14.81 6.97
N VAL A 30 -2.43 13.67 6.83
CA VAL A 30 -2.73 13.10 5.51
C VAL A 30 -3.58 14.05 4.68
N ARG A 31 -4.64 14.63 5.28
CA ARG A 31 -5.53 15.56 4.58
C ARG A 31 -4.76 16.81 4.13
N GLU A 32 -4.01 17.42 5.03
CA GLU A 32 -3.20 18.60 4.71
C GLU A 32 -2.23 18.33 3.55
N TRP A 33 -1.60 17.15 3.56
CA TRP A 33 -0.73 16.72 2.47
C TRP A 33 -1.50 16.51 1.15
N ALA A 34 -2.62 15.79 1.20
CA ALA A 34 -3.41 15.42 0.02
C ALA A 34 -4.07 16.61 -0.68
N THR A 35 -4.36 17.69 0.06
CA THR A 35 -4.99 18.91 -0.50
C THR A 35 -4.00 19.93 -1.05
N LYS A 36 -2.67 19.68 -0.99
CA LYS A 36 -1.66 20.62 -1.53
C LYS A 36 -1.74 20.78 -3.04
N GLU A 37 -2.14 19.73 -3.73
CA GLU A 37 -2.32 19.70 -5.17
C GLU A 37 -3.71 19.12 -5.47
N PRO A 38 -4.41 19.60 -6.51
CA PRO A 38 -5.69 19.01 -6.91
C PRO A 38 -5.44 17.61 -7.47
N LEU A 39 -5.85 16.59 -6.71
CA LEU A 39 -5.85 15.20 -7.13
C LEU A 39 -7.26 14.81 -7.59
N THR A 40 -7.36 14.08 -8.71
CA THR A 40 -8.62 13.45 -9.14
C THR A 40 -8.73 12.01 -8.64
N ILE A 41 -7.60 11.40 -8.28
CA ILE A 41 -7.58 10.08 -7.65
C ILE A 41 -8.14 10.15 -6.22
N PRO A 42 -8.97 9.18 -5.79
CA PRO A 42 -9.38 9.08 -4.40
C PRO A 42 -8.18 8.80 -3.48
N VAL A 43 -8.16 9.46 -2.32
CA VAL A 43 -7.17 9.26 -1.25
C VAL A 43 -7.89 8.80 0.00
N LEU A 44 -7.61 7.57 0.43
CA LEU A 44 -8.13 6.94 1.64
C LEU A 44 -7.09 6.98 2.77
N VAL A 45 -7.54 6.91 4.01
CA VAL A 45 -6.68 6.77 5.20
C VAL A 45 -6.98 5.42 5.86
N ASP A 46 -5.97 4.56 5.92
CA ASP A 46 -6.00 3.26 6.58
C ASP A 46 -5.38 3.32 7.98
N ARG A 47 -6.00 4.13 8.84
CA ARG A 47 -5.51 4.43 10.19
C ARG A 47 -5.17 3.22 11.04
N PHE A 48 -5.84 2.08 10.81
CA PHE A 48 -5.69 0.85 11.61
C PHE A 48 -5.02 -0.30 10.83
N HIS A 49 -4.42 0.01 9.68
CA HIS A 49 -3.76 -0.97 8.82
C HIS A 49 -4.67 -2.16 8.47
N ILE A 50 -5.95 -1.90 8.18
CA ILE A 50 -6.92 -2.91 7.74
C ILE A 50 -6.65 -3.28 6.28
N VAL A 51 -6.43 -2.30 5.41
CA VAL A 51 -6.09 -2.53 4.00
C VAL A 51 -4.74 -3.23 3.92
N ALA A 52 -3.75 -2.78 4.71
CA ALA A 52 -2.45 -3.44 4.74
C ALA A 52 -2.55 -4.92 5.13
N ASP A 53 -3.34 -5.23 6.17
CA ASP A 53 -3.56 -6.59 6.65
C ASP A 53 -4.27 -7.47 5.61
N LEU A 54 -5.35 -6.95 4.99
CA LEU A 54 -6.13 -7.70 3.99
C LEU A 54 -5.33 -8.02 2.72
N TYR A 55 -4.38 -7.17 2.33
CA TYR A 55 -3.62 -7.32 1.09
C TYR A 55 -2.15 -7.70 1.29
N GLY A 56 -1.73 -7.99 2.53
CA GLY A 56 -0.36 -8.42 2.83
C GLY A 56 0.69 -7.33 2.63
N ILE A 57 0.33 -6.06 2.81
CA ILE A 57 1.27 -4.93 2.68
C ILE A 57 2.08 -4.80 3.98
N VAL A 58 3.36 -5.12 3.89
CA VAL A 58 4.31 -5.08 5.02
C VAL A 58 5.31 -3.94 4.91
N ASN A 59 5.34 -3.20 3.81
CA ASN A 59 6.19 -2.04 3.61
C ASN A 59 5.57 -1.04 2.63
N VAL A 60 6.09 0.18 2.63
CA VAL A 60 5.70 1.24 1.69
C VAL A 60 6.92 1.86 1.02
N PRO A 61 6.79 2.41 -0.21
CA PRO A 61 5.58 2.42 -1.04
C PRO A 61 5.28 1.04 -1.65
N ALA A 62 4.00 0.67 -1.68
CA ALA A 62 3.52 -0.58 -2.27
C ALA A 62 2.30 -0.35 -3.17
N ALA A 63 2.13 -1.20 -4.17
CA ALA A 63 0.95 -1.23 -5.04
C ALA A 63 0.52 -2.68 -5.29
N LEU A 64 -0.78 -2.89 -5.47
CA LEU A 64 -1.38 -4.13 -5.95
C LEU A 64 -2.41 -3.81 -7.03
N TRP A 65 -2.71 -4.78 -7.90
CA TRP A 65 -3.66 -4.61 -8.99
C TRP A 65 -4.83 -5.56 -8.83
N ILE A 66 -6.04 -5.02 -9.00
CA ILE A 66 -7.31 -5.75 -8.88
C ILE A 66 -8.07 -5.56 -10.19
N ASP A 67 -8.51 -6.66 -10.80
CA ASP A 67 -9.34 -6.63 -12.01
C ASP A 67 -10.82 -6.34 -11.71
N GLU A 68 -11.63 -6.20 -12.77
CA GLU A 68 -13.07 -5.94 -12.68
C GLU A 68 -13.87 -7.11 -12.08
N ASN A 69 -13.26 -8.28 -11.93
CA ASN A 69 -13.85 -9.47 -11.31
C ASN A 69 -13.48 -9.59 -9.81
N ASN A 70 -12.87 -8.54 -9.23
CA ASN A 70 -12.39 -8.48 -7.85
C ASN A 70 -11.25 -9.48 -7.55
N LYS A 71 -10.43 -9.80 -8.55
CA LYS A 71 -9.27 -10.68 -8.39
C LYS A 71 -8.00 -9.87 -8.35
N ILE A 72 -7.11 -10.21 -7.42
CA ILE A 72 -5.74 -9.71 -7.42
C ILE A 72 -5.04 -10.32 -8.65
N VAL A 73 -4.60 -9.48 -9.57
CA VAL A 73 -3.83 -9.88 -10.78
C VAL A 73 -2.35 -9.53 -10.65
N ARG A 74 -2.01 -8.65 -9.70
CA ARG A 74 -0.64 -8.42 -9.24
C ARG A 74 -0.67 -8.20 -7.72
N PRO A 75 0.02 -9.02 -6.92
CA PRO A 75 0.02 -8.88 -5.46
C PRO A 75 0.78 -7.62 -5.02
N ALA A 76 0.64 -7.29 -3.73
CA ALA A 76 1.34 -6.15 -3.15
C ALA A 76 2.86 -6.29 -3.34
N ASP A 77 3.45 -5.32 -4.03
CA ASP A 77 4.89 -5.26 -4.27
C ASP A 77 5.40 -3.82 -4.11
N SER A 78 6.66 -3.70 -3.73
CA SER A 78 7.34 -2.42 -3.53
C SER A 78 7.41 -1.65 -4.84
N THR A 79 6.58 -0.62 -4.94
CA THR A 79 6.36 0.10 -6.20
C THR A 79 6.70 1.56 -6.03
N PHE A 80 7.74 2.01 -6.74
CA PHE A 80 8.16 3.40 -6.73
C PHE A 80 7.56 4.14 -7.93
N ALA A 81 6.91 5.26 -7.64
CA ALA A 81 6.30 6.14 -8.66
C ALA A 81 7.32 6.89 -9.51
N SER A 82 8.57 6.97 -9.05
CA SER A 82 9.63 7.72 -9.71
C SER A 82 11.00 7.13 -9.38
N ASP A 83 11.96 7.41 -10.26
CA ASP A 83 13.36 6.99 -10.11
C ASP A 83 14.10 7.76 -8.99
N LEU A 84 13.40 8.56 -8.17
CA LEU A 84 13.98 9.29 -7.05
C LEU A 84 14.70 8.36 -6.04
N PHE A 85 14.28 7.09 -6.00
CA PHE A 85 14.89 6.05 -5.18
C PHE A 85 15.64 4.98 -5.99
N ARG A 86 15.83 5.15 -7.31
CA ARG A 86 16.47 4.15 -8.18
C ARG A 86 17.88 3.75 -7.73
N SER A 87 18.64 4.68 -7.17
CA SER A 87 19.98 4.40 -6.60
C SER A 87 19.94 3.59 -5.31
N PHE A 88 18.81 3.55 -4.61
CA PHE A 88 18.61 2.84 -3.34
C PHE A 88 17.81 1.53 -3.52
N SER A 89 16.79 1.53 -4.37
CA SER A 89 15.91 0.36 -4.61
C SER A 89 16.33 -0.50 -5.80
N HIS A 90 17.12 0.03 -6.75
CA HIS A 90 17.39 -0.57 -8.06
C HIS A 90 16.14 -0.89 -8.89
N VAL A 91 14.96 -0.41 -8.49
CA VAL A 91 13.70 -0.60 -9.22
C VAL A 91 13.51 0.56 -10.20
N ASP A 92 13.37 0.24 -11.48
CA ASP A 92 13.04 1.21 -12.53
C ASP A 92 11.53 1.44 -12.54
N SER A 93 11.10 2.65 -12.18
CA SER A 93 9.68 3.01 -12.09
C SER A 93 8.99 2.89 -13.46
N ALA A 94 9.72 3.09 -14.56
CA ALA A 94 9.18 2.97 -15.91
C ALA A 94 8.71 1.54 -16.22
N VAL A 95 9.37 0.52 -15.66
CA VAL A 95 8.98 -0.88 -15.88
C VAL A 95 7.60 -1.14 -15.30
N HIS A 96 7.34 -0.74 -14.05
CA HIS A 96 6.04 -0.93 -13.44
C HIS A 96 4.93 -0.16 -14.17
N LEU A 97 5.20 1.10 -14.54
CA LEU A 97 4.24 1.93 -15.26
C LEU A 97 3.92 1.36 -16.64
N GLU A 98 4.90 0.82 -17.35
CA GLU A 98 4.68 0.17 -18.65
C GLU A 98 3.89 -1.14 -18.53
N LEU A 99 4.20 -1.97 -17.52
CA LEU A 99 3.41 -3.17 -17.25
C LEU A 99 1.94 -2.81 -16.96
N LEU A 100 1.70 -1.74 -16.20
CA LEU A 100 0.34 -1.28 -15.92
C LEU A 100 -0.36 -0.81 -17.19
N ARG A 101 0.33 -0.05 -18.06
CA ARG A 101 -0.24 0.39 -19.36
C ARG A 101 -0.62 -0.80 -20.24
N ARG A 102 0.26 -1.81 -20.34
CA ARG A 102 0.02 -3.02 -21.13
C ARG A 102 -1.19 -3.79 -20.60
N TRP A 103 -1.30 -3.96 -19.29
CA TRP A 103 -2.48 -4.59 -18.69
C TRP A 103 -3.75 -3.78 -18.97
N VAL A 104 -3.76 -2.50 -18.63
CA VAL A 104 -4.97 -1.67 -18.74
C VAL A 104 -5.44 -1.49 -20.19
N ARG A 105 -4.53 -1.36 -21.15
CA ARG A 105 -4.87 -1.10 -22.56
C ARG A 105 -5.10 -2.37 -23.37
N ASN A 106 -4.35 -3.43 -23.08
CA ASN A 106 -4.26 -4.61 -23.95
C ASN A 106 -4.60 -5.92 -23.23
N ASP A 107 -4.97 -5.87 -21.94
CA ASP A 107 -5.19 -7.05 -21.08
C ASP A 107 -3.96 -7.98 -20.99
N GLU A 108 -2.76 -7.38 -21.08
CA GLU A 108 -1.49 -8.10 -21.03
C GLU A 108 -0.89 -8.10 -19.61
N LEU A 109 -1.13 -9.19 -18.87
CA LEU A 109 -0.50 -9.44 -17.57
C LEU A 109 0.89 -10.09 -17.73
N ASP A 110 1.80 -9.75 -16.82
CA ASP A 110 3.14 -10.37 -16.75
C ASP A 110 3.22 -11.56 -15.80
N LEU A 111 2.19 -11.79 -14.99
CA LEU A 111 2.07 -12.89 -14.06
C LEU A 111 0.85 -13.75 -14.40
N ASP A 112 1.01 -15.07 -14.29
CA ASP A 112 -0.11 -16.01 -14.30
C ASP A 112 -0.70 -16.21 -12.90
N ASP A 113 -1.86 -16.88 -12.84
CA ASP A 113 -2.58 -17.19 -11.59
C ASP A 113 -1.74 -17.95 -10.55
N THR A 114 -0.81 -18.78 -11.00
CA THR A 114 0.04 -19.58 -10.11
C THR A 114 1.10 -18.68 -9.48
N GLN A 115 1.73 -17.83 -10.29
CA GLN A 115 2.71 -16.85 -9.84
C GLN A 115 2.08 -15.85 -8.87
N VAL A 116 0.92 -15.29 -9.22
CA VAL A 116 0.17 -14.37 -8.35
C VAL A 116 -0.09 -14.99 -6.98
N ARG A 117 -0.56 -16.24 -6.91
CA ARG A 117 -0.79 -16.93 -5.63
C ARG A 117 0.50 -17.19 -4.87
N SER A 118 1.58 -17.53 -5.56
CA SER A 118 2.87 -17.84 -4.93
C SER A 118 3.56 -16.62 -4.32
N TYR A 119 3.26 -15.42 -4.83
CA TYR A 119 3.83 -14.15 -4.36
C TYR A 119 2.96 -13.44 -3.32
N GLN A 120 1.76 -13.94 -3.03
CA GLN A 120 0.95 -13.39 -1.94
C GLN A 120 1.49 -13.84 -0.59
N GLU A 121 1.76 -12.86 0.28
CA GLU A 121 2.10 -13.13 1.68
C GLU A 121 0.92 -13.81 2.38
N THR A 122 1.19 -14.97 2.99
CA THR A 122 0.16 -15.69 3.75
C THR A 122 0.19 -15.24 5.21
N PRO A 123 -0.95 -14.87 5.81
CA PRO A 123 -0.98 -14.45 7.20
C PRO A 123 -0.47 -15.53 8.15
N THR A 124 0.54 -15.20 8.94
CA THR A 124 1.00 -16.03 10.06
C THR A 124 0.35 -15.56 11.36
N GLN A 125 0.29 -16.43 12.38
CA GLN A 125 -0.22 -16.06 13.70
C GLN A 125 0.56 -14.89 14.30
N ASP A 126 1.88 -14.87 14.13
CA ASP A 126 2.73 -13.79 14.65
C ASP A 126 2.47 -12.48 13.92
N ALA A 127 2.32 -12.51 12.58
CA ALA A 127 1.94 -11.32 11.81
C ALA A 127 0.57 -10.78 12.27
N GLN A 128 -0.42 -11.65 12.45
CA GLN A 128 -1.76 -11.26 12.93
C GLN A 128 -1.71 -10.68 14.36
N ASN A 129 -0.93 -11.27 15.25
CA ASN A 129 -0.72 -10.75 16.60
C ASN A 129 0.00 -9.39 16.58
N ALA A 130 1.01 -9.22 15.72
CA ALA A 130 1.70 -7.95 15.55
C ALA A 130 0.73 -6.85 15.10
N ARG A 131 -0.14 -7.14 14.12
CA ARG A 131 -1.19 -6.22 13.66
C ARG A 131 -2.16 -5.83 14.77
N LEU A 132 -2.59 -6.80 15.59
CA LEU A 132 -3.42 -6.53 16.76
C LEU A 132 -2.72 -5.57 17.74
N HIS A 133 -1.44 -5.85 18.06
CA HIS A 133 -0.66 -4.98 18.93
C HIS A 133 -0.55 -3.55 18.39
N ARG A 134 -0.30 -3.36 17.08
CA ARG A 134 -0.28 -2.01 16.47
C ARG A 134 -1.62 -1.29 16.60
N ARG A 135 -2.74 -1.97 16.37
CA ARG A 135 -4.09 -1.38 16.53
C ARG A 135 -4.38 -0.96 17.97
N ILE A 136 -3.96 -1.78 18.94
CA ILE A 136 -4.06 -1.41 20.37
C ILE A 136 -3.19 -0.19 20.67
N ALA A 137 -1.96 -0.15 20.15
CA ALA A 137 -1.05 0.98 20.36
C ALA A 137 -1.65 2.31 19.87
N ILE A 138 -2.26 2.31 18.67
CA ILE A 138 -2.97 3.48 18.13
C ILE A 138 -4.10 3.92 19.07
N ALA A 139 -4.96 2.97 19.49
CA ALA A 139 -6.09 3.27 20.36
C ALA A 139 -5.67 3.79 21.76
N LEU A 140 -4.54 3.32 22.30
CA LEU A 140 -3.99 3.79 23.57
C LEU A 140 -3.42 5.20 23.44
N ARG A 141 -2.67 5.48 22.37
CA ARG A 141 -2.14 6.81 22.06
C ARG A 141 -3.27 7.84 21.94
N ASP A 142 -4.37 7.50 21.25
CA ASP A 142 -5.54 8.38 21.12
C ASP A 142 -6.22 8.72 22.45
N ARG A 143 -6.00 7.92 23.48
CA ARG A 143 -6.50 8.13 24.85
C ARG A 143 -5.46 8.82 25.76
N GLY A 144 -4.28 9.14 25.22
CA GLY A 144 -3.17 9.75 25.96
C GLY A 144 -2.30 8.76 26.74
N ASP A 145 -2.46 7.44 26.54
CA ASP A 145 -1.61 6.43 27.17
C ASP A 145 -0.38 6.11 26.30
N GLU A 146 0.60 7.01 26.37
CA GLU A 146 1.87 6.91 25.65
C GLU A 146 2.72 5.72 26.11
N VAL A 147 2.57 5.28 27.37
CA VAL A 147 3.35 4.16 27.92
C VAL A 147 2.81 2.85 27.36
N GLY A 148 1.50 2.61 27.50
CA GLY A 148 0.86 1.42 26.96
C GLY A 148 0.98 1.34 25.43
N ALA A 149 0.84 2.46 24.72
CA ALA A 149 1.06 2.50 23.28
C ALA A 149 2.45 1.98 22.88
N ARG A 150 3.50 2.42 23.59
CA ARG A 150 4.88 2.00 23.33
C ARG A 150 5.12 0.54 23.63
N GLU A 151 4.55 0.01 24.71
CA GLU A 151 4.67 -1.41 25.08
C GLU A 151 4.06 -2.33 24.01
N HIS A 152 2.90 -1.95 23.49
CA HIS A 152 2.26 -2.68 22.40
C HIS A 152 3.04 -2.55 21.09
N LEU A 153 3.60 -1.39 20.77
CA LEU A 153 4.44 -1.22 19.57
C LEU A 153 5.69 -2.11 19.63
N VAL A 154 6.40 -2.13 20.76
CA VAL A 154 7.56 -3.02 20.98
C VAL A 154 7.18 -4.51 20.83
N SER A 155 5.98 -4.89 21.25
CA SER A 155 5.50 -6.26 21.09
C SER A 155 5.22 -6.60 19.62
N ALA A 156 4.65 -5.66 18.86
CA ALA A 156 4.42 -5.83 17.43
C ALA A 156 5.74 -6.00 16.65
N GLU A 157 6.74 -5.17 16.92
CA GLU A 157 8.07 -5.23 16.27
C GLU A 157 8.78 -6.57 16.54
N LYS A 158 8.64 -7.12 17.75
CA LYS A 158 9.21 -8.43 18.11
C LYS A 158 8.53 -9.58 17.35
N LEU A 159 7.21 -9.50 17.16
CA LEU A 159 6.43 -10.53 16.49
C LEU A 159 6.60 -10.50 14.96
N ALA A 160 6.74 -9.31 14.38
CA ALA A 160 6.88 -9.12 12.94
C ALA A 160 7.98 -8.08 12.61
N PRO A 161 9.28 -8.45 12.73
CA PRO A 161 10.39 -7.50 12.58
C PRO A 161 10.60 -6.98 11.15
N TYR A 162 10.01 -7.65 10.16
CA TYR A 162 10.07 -7.25 8.75
C TYR A 162 8.81 -6.53 8.27
N ASP A 163 7.86 -6.30 9.17
CA ASP A 163 6.67 -5.51 8.89
C ASP A 163 6.90 -4.07 9.36
N TRP A 164 7.06 -3.18 8.39
CA TRP A 164 7.40 -1.77 8.55
C TRP A 164 6.21 -0.84 8.34
N THR A 165 5.00 -1.42 8.28
CA THR A 165 3.75 -0.63 8.33
C THR A 165 3.31 -0.36 9.75
#